data_AF-A0A1Y2D9R7-F1
#
_entry.id   AF-A0A1Y2D9R7-F1
#
_cell.length_a   1.000
_cell.length_b   1.000
_cell.length_c   1.000
_cell.angle_alpha   90.00
_cell.angle_beta   90.00
_cell.angle_gamma   90.00
#
_symmetry.space_group_name_H-M   'P 1'
#
loop_
_entity.id
_entity.type
_entity.pdbx_description
1 polymer ?
#
loop_
_entity_poly.entity_id
_entity_poly.type
_entity_poly.pdbx_seq_one_letter_code
_entity_poly.pdbx_strand_id
1 'polypeptide(L)'
;MKLSKLNFIVLSLATFAKASSPIGFGKNTFGGNGGVEYHVNNMKEFQEALNNNGNPNGSKIIYIDSQINGALQEDGSLLTAESLSPGFTFQKYVACFTEDGSEWLNTDECNVIEELRSAGAKVQANKIKVMVTPNTTIIGNGEGSKLEELSLQINGVSNVIIKNLFIEAPNDLFPEWDPTDGIHGSWNSEYDAIVIRRSINVWIDNCYLTDGNKGVDTTPLVFGQYIDLHDGLIDIVNESDFVTISNNRFENHKKTILIGSSDKNVEDRGHLKITIYNNVFLNCNERLPRVRFGHVHVYNNYYYAETFNPGYPSLTVDNYFHDDAVFPQYFIGLGVEGNVLSEYNSFNYIGNQEIPATDDIIVYSYGGYIFHDNGSEYNGQNIDIDSLAEKSFKLKVKTKVAQNAEKGSSNPIWVNATFTNDAFHPSSFYDYNLMTNLDEVNDLINKVPSWMFGEIDNQLEVSNNNFDYELMNTENVTYNKEPTLEDIENIIKNNVEPPTTENISTNSTEQPTTEDTTQNNTVEPPTIEGTTQNNTIEPIEPIGPPMAENIIPSNFEQSITEDSIQNNTI
;
A
#
# COMPACT_ATOMS: atom_id res chain seq x y z
N MET A 1 -49.17 -17.22 25.07
CA MET A 1 -49.83 -16.05 24.45
C MET A 1 -49.06 -15.69 23.20
N LYS A 2 -49.72 -15.71 22.04
CA LYS A 2 -49.15 -15.25 20.76
C LYS A 2 -48.95 -13.73 20.86
N LEU A 3 -47.72 -13.24 20.72
CA LEU A 3 -47.49 -11.85 20.34
C LEU A 3 -47.01 -11.83 18.88
N SER A 4 -47.83 -11.20 18.06
CA SER A 4 -47.61 -10.89 16.65
C SER A 4 -46.35 -10.03 16.49
N LYS A 5 -45.38 -10.51 15.71
CA LYS A 5 -44.34 -9.64 15.13
C LYS A 5 -45.03 -8.76 14.09
N LEU A 6 -45.15 -7.47 14.41
CA LEU A 6 -45.59 -6.44 13.48
C LEU A 6 -44.35 -5.95 12.72
N ASN A 7 -44.33 -6.16 11.41
CA ASN A 7 -43.32 -5.62 10.51
C ASN A 7 -43.34 -4.10 10.55
N PHE A 8 -42.23 -3.49 10.94
CA PHE A 8 -41.86 -2.16 10.49
C PHE A 8 -40.70 -2.33 9.49
N ILE A 9 -41.06 -2.46 8.22
CA ILE A 9 -40.11 -2.20 7.13
C ILE A 9 -40.02 -0.67 7.05
N VAL A 10 -39.08 -0.09 7.80
CA VAL A 10 -38.60 1.25 7.52
C VAL A 10 -37.65 1.08 6.34
N LEU A 11 -38.19 1.23 5.13
CA LEU A 11 -37.37 1.37 3.93
C LEU A 11 -36.70 2.74 4.02
N SER A 12 -35.60 2.81 4.77
CA SER A 12 -34.64 3.89 4.68
C SER A 12 -34.04 3.84 3.28
N LEU A 13 -34.66 4.54 2.34
CA LEU A 13 -34.02 4.96 1.10
C LEU A 13 -32.98 6.02 1.47
N ALA A 14 -31.88 5.58 2.09
CA ALA A 14 -30.65 6.36 2.10
C ALA A 14 -30.11 6.30 0.67
N THR A 15 -30.43 7.31 -0.13
CA THR A 15 -29.75 7.56 -1.39
C THR A 15 -28.28 7.82 -1.08
N PHE A 16 -27.43 6.85 -1.38
CA PHE A 16 -25.99 6.93 -1.28
C PHE A 16 -25.46 8.14 -2.04
N ALA A 17 -24.66 8.98 -1.39
CA ALA A 17 -23.73 9.81 -2.11
C ALA A 17 -22.51 8.94 -2.46
N LYS A 18 -22.57 8.15 -3.54
CA LYS A 18 -21.34 7.74 -4.24
C LYS A 18 -20.66 9.06 -4.58
N ALA A 19 -19.57 9.40 -3.89
CA ALA A 19 -18.93 10.70 -4.08
C ALA A 19 -18.69 10.88 -5.58
N SER A 20 -19.18 11.96 -6.17
CA SER A 20 -19.01 12.21 -7.61
C SER A 20 -17.60 12.70 -7.92
N SER A 21 -16.85 13.13 -6.90
CA SER A 21 -15.52 13.71 -6.99
C SER A 21 -14.75 13.50 -5.68
N PRO A 22 -13.41 13.45 -5.72
CA PRO A 22 -12.59 13.31 -4.52
C PRO A 22 -12.64 14.58 -3.66
N ILE A 23 -12.56 14.38 -2.35
CA ILE A 23 -12.25 15.41 -1.34
C ILE A 23 -10.82 15.20 -0.89
N GLY A 24 -10.18 16.20 -0.30
CA GLY A 24 -8.84 16.04 0.25
C GLY A 24 -7.74 16.42 -0.73
N PHE A 25 -6.55 15.86 -0.51
CA PHE A 25 -5.40 16.16 -1.36
C PHE A 25 -5.59 15.70 -2.80
N GLY A 26 -6.41 14.68 -3.05
CA GLY A 26 -6.76 14.18 -4.38
C GLY A 26 -7.87 14.95 -5.09
N LYS A 27 -8.40 16.06 -4.53
CA LYS A 27 -9.56 16.81 -5.06
C LYS A 27 -9.48 17.24 -6.54
N ASN A 28 -8.27 17.33 -7.10
CA ASN A 28 -8.01 17.69 -8.49
C ASN A 28 -7.85 16.47 -9.42
N THR A 29 -8.34 15.30 -9.01
CA THR A 29 -8.30 14.08 -9.81
C THR A 29 -9.60 13.91 -10.60
N PHE A 30 -9.49 13.91 -11.93
CA PHE A 30 -10.60 13.82 -12.88
C PHE A 30 -10.62 12.49 -13.65
N GLY A 31 -9.54 11.70 -13.55
CA GLY A 31 -9.36 10.44 -14.26
C GLY A 31 -9.50 10.61 -15.77
N GLY A 32 -10.26 9.72 -16.39
CA GLY A 32 -10.51 9.70 -17.83
C GLY A 32 -11.77 10.40 -18.30
N ASN A 33 -12.33 11.33 -17.50
CA ASN A 33 -13.55 12.05 -17.86
C ASN A 33 -13.50 12.62 -19.30
N GLY A 34 -14.58 12.41 -20.07
CA GLY A 34 -14.68 12.81 -21.48
C GLY A 34 -13.84 11.97 -22.45
N GLY A 35 -13.23 10.89 -21.98
CA GLY A 35 -12.39 9.97 -22.74
C GLY A 35 -13.15 8.89 -23.52
N VAL A 36 -12.38 8.00 -24.14
CA VAL A 36 -12.92 6.80 -24.77
C VAL A 36 -13.37 5.82 -23.69
N GLU A 37 -14.54 5.21 -23.86
CA GLU A 37 -15.05 4.19 -22.96
C GLU A 37 -14.72 2.79 -23.47
N TYR A 38 -14.20 1.96 -22.57
CA TYR A 38 -13.88 0.55 -22.80
C TYR A 38 -14.65 -0.30 -21.80
N HIS A 39 -15.12 -1.45 -22.27
CA HIS A 39 -15.73 -2.49 -21.45
C HIS A 39 -14.87 -3.73 -21.59
N VAL A 40 -14.34 -4.22 -20.47
CA VAL A 40 -13.33 -5.27 -20.49
C VAL A 40 -13.73 -6.43 -19.59
N ASN A 41 -13.48 -7.65 -20.08
CA ASN A 41 -13.88 -8.89 -19.44
C ASN A 41 -12.69 -9.84 -19.19
N ASN A 42 -11.51 -9.48 -19.67
CA ASN A 42 -10.29 -10.28 -19.54
C ASN A 42 -9.05 -9.38 -19.60
N MET A 43 -7.89 -9.98 -19.29
CA MET A 43 -6.62 -9.27 -19.22
C MET A 43 -6.23 -8.61 -20.53
N LYS A 44 -6.45 -9.29 -21.66
CA LYS A 44 -6.07 -8.77 -22.98
C LYS A 44 -6.85 -7.49 -23.30
N GLU A 45 -8.17 -7.52 -23.14
CA GLU A 45 -9.03 -6.35 -23.33
C GLU A 45 -8.64 -5.21 -22.40
N PHE A 46 -8.28 -5.52 -21.14
CA PHE A 46 -7.83 -4.52 -20.18
C PHE A 46 -6.52 -3.84 -20.59
N GLN A 47 -5.53 -4.60 -21.03
CA GLN A 47 -4.26 -4.07 -21.55
C GLN A 47 -4.45 -3.25 -22.83
N GLU A 48 -5.31 -3.71 -23.75
CA GLU A 48 -5.65 -2.99 -24.98
C GLU A 48 -6.36 -1.66 -24.68
N ALA A 49 -7.28 -1.64 -23.70
CA ALA A 49 -7.95 -0.45 -23.23
C ALA A 49 -6.97 0.57 -22.60
N LEU A 50 -6.00 0.10 -21.80
CA LEU A 50 -4.93 0.94 -21.24
C LEU A 50 -4.02 1.55 -22.32
N ASN A 51 -3.76 0.81 -23.40
CA ASN A 51 -3.06 1.32 -24.58
C ASN A 51 -3.90 2.33 -25.38
N ASN A 52 -5.22 2.32 -25.23
CA ASN A 52 -6.15 3.32 -25.76
C ASN A 52 -5.96 3.57 -27.27
N ASN A 53 -5.99 2.50 -28.06
CA ASN A 53 -5.77 2.51 -29.51
C ASN A 53 -4.44 3.19 -29.94
N GLY A 54 -3.37 2.97 -29.16
CA GLY A 54 -2.05 3.57 -29.41
C GLY A 54 -1.89 5.00 -28.89
N ASN A 55 -2.86 5.51 -28.11
CA ASN A 55 -2.78 6.81 -27.44
C ASN A 55 -2.92 6.65 -25.91
N PRO A 56 -1.94 6.02 -25.24
CA PRO A 56 -2.03 5.72 -23.80
C PRO A 56 -2.24 6.98 -22.94
N ASN A 57 -1.76 8.15 -23.38
CA ASN A 57 -1.91 9.40 -22.63
C ASN A 57 -3.28 10.09 -22.76
N GLY A 58 -4.11 9.69 -23.73
CA GLY A 58 -5.44 10.27 -23.93
C GLY A 58 -6.41 9.88 -22.80
N SER A 59 -7.43 10.70 -22.52
CA SER A 59 -8.44 10.34 -21.51
C SER A 59 -9.16 9.04 -21.85
N LYS A 60 -9.38 8.17 -20.86
CA LYS A 60 -10.11 6.91 -21.03
C LYS A 60 -10.83 6.42 -19.77
N ILE A 61 -12.00 5.83 -19.96
CA ILE A 61 -12.75 5.15 -18.89
C ILE A 61 -12.78 3.67 -19.23
N ILE A 62 -12.36 2.83 -18.29
CA ILE A 62 -12.30 1.38 -18.44
C ILE A 62 -13.26 0.77 -17.41
N TYR A 63 -14.36 0.22 -17.90
CA TYR A 63 -15.34 -0.53 -17.13
C TYR A 63 -14.90 -1.98 -17.03
N ILE A 64 -14.74 -2.48 -15.80
CA ILE A 64 -14.49 -3.90 -15.53
C ILE A 64 -15.85 -4.59 -15.41
N ASP A 65 -16.24 -5.35 -16.44
CA ASP A 65 -17.56 -5.98 -16.52
C ASP A 65 -17.57 -7.39 -15.90
N SER A 66 -16.42 -8.08 -15.89
CA SER A 66 -16.26 -9.40 -15.29
C SER A 66 -14.89 -9.56 -14.63
N GLN A 67 -14.72 -10.68 -13.92
CA GLN A 67 -13.49 -11.02 -13.22
C GLN A 67 -12.31 -11.07 -14.18
N ILE A 68 -11.22 -10.41 -13.81
CA ILE A 68 -9.92 -10.51 -14.46
C ILE A 68 -8.94 -11.05 -13.43
N ASN A 69 -8.47 -12.27 -13.67
CA ASN A 69 -7.51 -12.94 -12.79
C ASN A 69 -6.14 -13.04 -13.47
N GLY A 70 -5.10 -12.47 -12.84
CA GLY A 70 -3.74 -12.42 -13.37
C GLY A 70 -2.97 -13.73 -13.31
N ALA A 71 -3.43 -14.68 -12.49
CA ALA A 71 -2.86 -16.01 -12.42
C ALA A 71 -3.44 -16.97 -13.48
N LEU A 72 -4.49 -16.59 -14.23
CA LEU A 72 -5.02 -17.45 -15.28
C LEU A 72 -4.21 -17.33 -16.58
N GLN A 73 -3.79 -18.48 -17.10
CA GLN A 73 -3.13 -18.62 -18.40
C GLN A 73 -4.16 -18.68 -19.53
N GLU A 74 -3.70 -18.52 -20.78
CA GLU A 74 -4.56 -18.56 -21.98
C GLU A 74 -5.30 -19.90 -22.16
N ASP A 75 -4.73 -20.98 -21.65
CA ASP A 75 -5.33 -22.33 -21.67
C ASP A 75 -6.30 -22.58 -20.50
N GLY A 76 -6.49 -21.60 -19.62
CA GLY A 76 -7.35 -21.66 -18.44
C GLY A 76 -6.69 -22.29 -17.20
N SER A 77 -5.43 -22.70 -17.27
CA SER A 77 -4.68 -23.17 -16.10
C SER A 77 -4.19 -22.01 -15.23
N LEU A 78 -3.90 -22.28 -13.95
CA LEU A 78 -3.31 -21.30 -13.04
C LEU A 78 -1.78 -21.27 -13.16
N LEU A 79 -1.19 -20.10 -12.93
CA LEU A 79 0.25 -19.94 -12.73
C LEU A 79 0.70 -20.73 -11.50
N THR A 80 1.80 -21.47 -11.65
CA THR A 80 2.48 -22.17 -10.56
C THR A 80 3.96 -21.80 -10.57
N ALA A 81 4.63 -21.90 -9.43
CA ALA A 81 6.07 -21.65 -9.33
C ALA A 81 6.86 -22.53 -10.32
N GLU A 82 6.50 -23.81 -10.45
CA GLU A 82 7.13 -24.75 -11.38
C GLU A 82 6.88 -24.35 -12.86
N SER A 83 5.67 -23.91 -13.22
CA SER A 83 5.41 -23.47 -14.60
C SER A 83 6.18 -22.20 -14.98
N LEU A 84 6.48 -21.35 -13.99
CA LEU A 84 7.17 -20.09 -14.19
C LEU A 84 8.70 -20.22 -14.11
N SER A 85 9.19 -21.18 -13.33
CA SER A 85 10.62 -21.47 -13.16
C SER A 85 10.84 -22.98 -13.03
N PRO A 86 10.92 -23.71 -14.16
CA PRO A 86 11.08 -25.16 -14.14
C PRO A 86 12.31 -25.59 -13.34
N GLY A 87 12.14 -26.57 -12.45
CA GLY A 87 13.18 -27.06 -11.55
C GLY A 87 13.21 -26.38 -10.17
N PHE A 88 12.57 -25.22 -10.02
CA PHE A 88 12.32 -24.60 -8.72
C PHE A 88 11.13 -25.27 -8.02
N THR A 89 11.35 -25.72 -6.79
CA THR A 89 10.25 -26.00 -5.88
C THR A 89 10.50 -25.30 -4.56
N PHE A 90 9.42 -24.87 -3.92
CA PHE A 90 9.52 -24.23 -2.61
C PHE A 90 10.21 -25.14 -1.58
N GLN A 91 9.99 -26.45 -1.67
CA GLN A 91 10.64 -27.43 -0.79
C GLN A 91 12.17 -27.49 -0.99
N LYS A 92 12.66 -27.37 -2.23
CA LYS A 92 14.11 -27.27 -2.49
C LYS A 92 14.68 -25.98 -1.93
N TYR A 93 13.95 -24.87 -2.05
CA TYR A 93 14.37 -23.58 -1.50
C TYR A 93 14.47 -23.61 0.03
N VAL A 94 13.46 -24.14 0.72
CA VAL A 94 13.49 -24.31 2.18
C VAL A 94 14.62 -25.24 2.63
N ALA A 95 14.89 -26.32 1.86
CA ALA A 95 15.99 -27.24 2.16
C ALA A 95 17.39 -26.61 2.02
N CYS A 96 17.47 -25.39 1.50
CA CYS A 96 18.71 -24.63 1.36
C CYS A 96 19.03 -23.71 2.55
N PHE A 97 18.23 -23.78 3.61
CA PHE A 97 18.56 -23.20 4.90
C PHE A 97 18.88 -24.29 5.93
N THR A 98 19.47 -23.89 7.05
CA THR A 98 19.53 -24.74 8.26
C THR A 98 18.12 -25.15 8.70
N GLU A 99 18.02 -26.21 9.52
CA GLU A 99 16.72 -26.73 9.99
C GLU A 99 15.88 -25.66 10.71
N ASP A 100 16.54 -24.73 11.40
CA ASP A 100 15.91 -23.59 12.09
C ASP A 100 15.75 -22.33 11.22
N GLY A 101 16.17 -22.39 9.95
CA GLY A 101 16.10 -21.27 9.00
C GLY A 101 17.12 -20.16 9.23
N SER A 102 18.00 -20.27 10.24
CA SER A 102 18.88 -19.18 10.65
C SER A 102 20.00 -18.86 9.65
N GLU A 103 20.45 -19.82 8.84
CA GLU A 103 21.55 -19.64 7.90
C GLU A 103 21.24 -20.27 6.53
N TRP A 104 21.64 -19.58 5.47
CA TRP A 104 21.67 -20.12 4.10
C TRP A 104 22.86 -21.08 3.93
N LEU A 105 22.62 -22.29 3.40
CA LEU A 105 23.63 -23.34 3.29
C LEU A 105 24.71 -23.05 2.23
N ASN A 106 24.43 -22.15 1.28
CA ASN A 106 25.39 -21.67 0.29
C ASN A 106 26.12 -22.77 -0.50
N THR A 107 25.43 -23.87 -0.81
CA THR A 107 25.94 -24.89 -1.73
C THR A 107 25.70 -24.46 -3.19
N ASP A 108 26.44 -25.03 -4.14
CA ASP A 108 26.24 -24.74 -5.57
C ASP A 108 24.78 -25.01 -6.00
N GLU A 109 24.19 -26.11 -5.52
CA GLU A 109 22.79 -26.45 -5.79
C GLU A 109 21.84 -25.39 -5.21
N CYS A 110 22.07 -24.96 -3.98
CA CYS A 110 21.22 -23.95 -3.35
C CYS A 110 21.29 -22.60 -4.05
N ASN A 111 22.50 -22.18 -4.46
CA ASN A 111 22.67 -20.94 -5.21
C ASN A 111 21.93 -21.00 -6.56
N VAL A 112 21.90 -22.17 -7.23
CA VAL A 112 21.05 -22.38 -8.42
C VAL A 112 19.56 -22.28 -8.09
N ILE A 113 19.10 -22.82 -6.96
CA ILE A 113 17.69 -22.70 -6.54
C ILE A 113 17.30 -21.24 -6.26
N GLU A 114 18.17 -20.45 -5.64
CA GLU A 114 17.92 -19.01 -5.45
C GLU A 114 17.90 -18.24 -6.77
N GLU A 115 18.80 -18.56 -7.71
CA GLU A 115 18.76 -18.00 -9.06
C GLU A 115 17.43 -18.32 -9.77
N LEU A 116 16.95 -19.56 -9.64
CA LEU A 116 15.66 -19.98 -10.19
C LEU A 116 14.48 -19.28 -9.49
N ARG A 117 14.54 -19.07 -8.18
CA ARG A 117 13.53 -18.29 -7.42
C ARG A 117 13.46 -16.86 -7.96
N SER A 118 14.61 -16.17 -8.00
CA SER A 118 14.70 -14.79 -8.47
C SER A 118 14.29 -14.64 -9.94
N ALA A 119 14.64 -15.60 -10.79
CA ALA A 119 14.21 -15.62 -12.19
C ALA A 119 12.69 -15.82 -12.30
N GLY A 120 12.13 -16.78 -11.56
CA GLY A 120 10.70 -17.05 -11.51
C GLY A 120 9.87 -15.85 -11.05
N ALA A 121 10.31 -15.16 -10.00
CA ALA A 121 9.69 -13.94 -9.50
C ALA A 121 9.62 -12.86 -10.61
N LYS A 122 10.70 -12.67 -11.38
CA LYS A 122 10.69 -11.72 -12.52
C LYS A 122 9.70 -12.11 -13.60
N VAL A 123 9.58 -13.41 -13.90
CA VAL A 123 8.59 -13.90 -14.89
C VAL A 123 7.17 -13.66 -14.38
N GLN A 124 6.90 -13.97 -13.10
CA GLN A 124 5.61 -13.71 -12.48
C GLN A 124 5.26 -12.21 -12.54
N ALA A 125 6.18 -11.35 -12.10
CA ALA A 125 6.01 -9.90 -12.12
C ALA A 125 5.59 -9.40 -13.51
N ASN A 126 6.21 -9.90 -14.58
CA ASN A 126 5.86 -9.53 -15.95
C ASN A 126 4.45 -9.99 -16.39
N LYS A 127 3.88 -11.00 -15.74
CA LYS A 127 2.53 -11.50 -16.01
C LYS A 127 1.45 -10.71 -15.27
N ILE A 128 1.69 -10.40 -14.00
CA ILE A 128 0.67 -9.87 -13.09
C ILE A 128 0.71 -8.35 -12.91
N LYS A 129 1.84 -7.69 -13.20
CA LYS A 129 1.96 -6.23 -13.08
C LYS A 129 1.30 -5.55 -14.27
N VAL A 130 0.29 -4.73 -13.99
CA VAL A 130 -0.47 -3.99 -15.00
C VAL A 130 -0.13 -2.50 -14.89
N MET A 131 0.57 -1.98 -15.90
CA MET A 131 0.94 -0.57 -15.96
C MET A 131 -0.27 0.31 -16.29
N VAL A 132 -0.69 1.14 -15.34
CA VAL A 132 -1.80 2.09 -15.53
C VAL A 132 -1.27 3.34 -16.23
N THR A 133 -1.96 3.78 -17.29
CA THR A 133 -1.58 4.95 -18.08
C THR A 133 -2.27 6.24 -17.56
N PRO A 134 -1.75 7.45 -17.85
CA PRO A 134 -2.33 8.70 -17.35
C PRO A 134 -3.77 8.94 -17.82
N ASN A 135 -4.50 9.82 -17.13
CA ASN A 135 -5.87 10.23 -17.49
C ASN A 135 -6.83 9.04 -17.62
N THR A 136 -6.78 8.15 -16.65
CA THR A 136 -7.52 6.87 -16.68
C THR A 136 -8.48 6.78 -15.51
N THR A 137 -9.71 6.36 -15.78
CA THR A 137 -10.64 5.88 -14.76
C THR A 137 -10.84 4.39 -14.96
N ILE A 138 -10.46 3.57 -13.99
CA ILE A 138 -10.79 2.14 -13.93
C ILE A 138 -11.94 1.99 -12.94
N ILE A 139 -13.08 1.47 -13.40
CA ILE A 139 -14.29 1.41 -12.60
C ILE A 139 -15.02 0.08 -12.76
N GLY A 140 -15.46 -0.51 -11.65
CA GLY A 140 -16.31 -1.70 -11.73
C GLY A 140 -17.74 -1.40 -12.19
N ASN A 141 -18.25 -2.23 -13.09
CA ASN A 141 -19.59 -2.19 -13.67
C ASN A 141 -20.46 -3.40 -13.28
N GLY A 142 -20.60 -3.67 -11.98
CA GLY A 142 -21.51 -4.68 -11.44
C GLY A 142 -20.85 -5.62 -10.44
N GLU A 143 -21.55 -6.71 -10.09
CA GLU A 143 -21.08 -7.70 -9.11
C GLU A 143 -19.88 -8.52 -9.61
N GLY A 144 -19.69 -8.59 -10.94
CA GLY A 144 -18.56 -9.28 -11.56
C GLY A 144 -17.24 -8.51 -11.57
N SER A 145 -17.20 -7.28 -11.06
CA SER A 145 -16.06 -6.35 -11.22
C SER A 145 -14.89 -6.65 -10.28
N LYS A 146 -14.24 -7.79 -10.51
CA LYS A 146 -13.13 -8.30 -9.70
C LYS A 146 -11.81 -8.22 -10.44
N LEU A 147 -10.78 -7.74 -9.75
CA LEU A 147 -9.38 -7.87 -10.15
C LEU A 147 -8.71 -8.78 -9.13
N GLU A 148 -8.17 -9.91 -9.56
CA GLU A 148 -7.56 -10.90 -8.67
C GLU A 148 -6.18 -11.25 -9.18
N GLU A 149 -5.24 -11.51 -8.28
CA GLU A 149 -3.89 -11.93 -8.68
C GLU A 149 -3.19 -10.89 -9.59
N LEU A 150 -3.48 -9.61 -9.39
CA LEU A 150 -2.96 -8.50 -10.18
C LEU A 150 -2.34 -7.41 -9.30
N SER A 151 -1.30 -6.79 -9.82
CA SER A 151 -0.66 -5.64 -9.23
C SER A 151 -0.81 -4.43 -10.15
N LEU A 152 -1.67 -3.48 -9.78
CA LEU A 152 -1.86 -2.24 -10.53
C LEU A 152 -0.71 -1.28 -10.27
N GLN A 153 0.03 -0.91 -11.32
CA GLN A 153 1.21 -0.07 -11.25
C GLN A 153 0.90 1.34 -11.78
N ILE A 154 0.60 2.27 -10.88
CA ILE A 154 0.45 3.70 -11.16
C ILE A 154 1.82 4.35 -10.98
N ASN A 155 2.64 4.31 -12.04
CA ASN A 155 4.06 4.64 -11.94
C ASN A 155 4.46 5.75 -12.93
N GLY A 156 4.85 6.91 -12.42
CA GLY A 156 5.28 8.04 -13.26
C GLY A 156 4.15 8.69 -14.05
N VAL A 157 2.90 8.47 -13.63
CA VAL A 157 1.69 8.97 -14.30
C VAL A 157 0.90 9.92 -13.40
N SER A 158 -0.09 10.61 -13.97
CA SER A 158 -0.98 11.48 -13.20
C SER A 158 -2.44 11.29 -13.59
N ASN A 159 -3.32 11.73 -12.70
CA ASN A 159 -4.75 11.82 -12.94
C ASN A 159 -5.40 10.43 -13.17
N VAL A 160 -5.42 9.61 -12.11
CA VAL A 160 -5.93 8.24 -12.15
C VAL A 160 -7.04 8.04 -11.10
N ILE A 161 -8.15 7.43 -11.50
CA ILE A 161 -9.24 7.02 -10.61
C ILE A 161 -9.35 5.50 -10.64
N ILE A 162 -9.39 4.86 -9.47
CA ILE A 162 -9.76 3.45 -9.28
C ILE A 162 -11.01 3.42 -8.42
N LYS A 163 -12.10 2.82 -8.90
CA LYS A 163 -13.37 2.90 -8.20
C LYS A 163 -14.25 1.67 -8.34
N ASN A 164 -15.04 1.34 -7.32
CA ASN A 164 -16.11 0.34 -7.43
C ASN A 164 -15.61 -1.08 -7.76
N LEU A 165 -14.43 -1.48 -7.29
CA LEU A 165 -13.81 -2.78 -7.63
C LEU A 165 -13.62 -3.67 -6.40
N PHE A 166 -13.85 -4.97 -6.57
CA PHE A 166 -13.28 -5.98 -5.70
C PHE A 166 -11.84 -6.25 -6.16
N ILE A 167 -10.88 -6.21 -5.26
CA ILE A 167 -9.47 -6.39 -5.54
C ILE A 167 -8.90 -7.42 -4.56
N GLU A 168 -8.53 -8.59 -5.08
CA GLU A 168 -7.80 -9.60 -4.32
C GLU A 168 -6.30 -9.40 -4.57
N ALA A 169 -5.54 -9.31 -3.48
CA ALA A 169 -4.09 -9.14 -3.52
C ALA A 169 -3.41 -10.28 -4.28
N PRO A 170 -2.34 -9.99 -5.04
CA PRO A 170 -1.60 -11.02 -5.73
C PRO A 170 -0.73 -11.86 -4.79
N ASN A 171 -0.78 -13.17 -4.97
CA ASN A 171 0.12 -14.09 -4.29
C ASN A 171 1.49 -14.08 -4.96
N ASP A 172 2.55 -13.91 -4.18
CA ASP A 172 3.91 -14.20 -4.63
C ASP A 172 4.16 -15.70 -4.63
N LEU A 173 4.53 -16.26 -5.78
CA LEU A 173 4.85 -17.69 -5.90
C LEU A 173 6.31 -17.98 -5.51
N PHE A 174 7.08 -16.93 -5.22
CA PHE A 174 8.51 -16.97 -4.95
C PHE A 174 8.93 -16.11 -3.73
N PRO A 175 8.19 -16.14 -2.60
CA PRO A 175 8.53 -15.32 -1.45
C PRO A 175 9.92 -15.65 -0.93
N GLU A 176 10.62 -14.64 -0.44
CA GLU A 176 11.98 -14.74 0.08
C GLU A 176 11.97 -14.93 1.59
N TRP A 177 12.83 -15.81 2.11
CA TRP A 177 13.10 -15.88 3.53
C TRP A 177 14.33 -15.04 3.88
N ASP A 178 14.14 -14.03 4.73
CA ASP A 178 15.23 -13.25 5.31
C ASP A 178 15.38 -13.58 6.81
N PRO A 179 16.41 -14.36 7.22
CA PRO A 179 16.63 -14.69 8.63
C PRO A 179 17.04 -13.48 9.48
N THR A 180 17.38 -12.35 8.86
CA THR A 180 17.82 -11.12 9.53
C THR A 180 16.71 -10.07 9.66
N ASP A 181 15.55 -10.31 9.06
CA ASP A 181 14.39 -9.44 9.15
C ASP A 181 13.60 -9.71 10.44
N GLY A 182 13.73 -8.78 11.40
CA GLY A 182 13.21 -8.98 12.76
C GLY A 182 14.06 -9.95 13.59
N ILE A 183 13.56 -10.31 14.78
CA ILE A 183 14.29 -11.20 15.71
C ILE A 183 14.06 -12.70 15.43
N HIS A 184 13.10 -13.02 14.56
CA HIS A 184 12.69 -14.39 14.24
C HIS A 184 12.80 -14.70 12.73
N GLY A 185 13.37 -13.79 11.93
CA GLY A 185 13.30 -13.84 10.47
C GLY A 185 11.89 -13.52 9.93
N SER A 186 11.81 -13.27 8.64
CA SER A 186 10.53 -13.00 7.96
C SER A 186 10.48 -13.55 6.54
N TRP A 187 9.27 -13.93 6.14
CA TRP A 187 8.92 -14.17 4.74
C TRP A 187 8.51 -12.85 4.10
N ASN A 188 9.10 -12.53 2.95
CA ASN A 188 8.87 -11.28 2.23
C ASN A 188 8.41 -11.57 0.80
N SER A 189 7.30 -10.96 0.42
CA SER A 189 6.70 -10.99 -0.92
C SER A 189 6.85 -9.63 -1.60
N GLU A 190 6.70 -9.58 -2.93
CA GLU A 190 7.06 -8.41 -3.74
C GLU A 190 5.89 -7.68 -4.41
N TYR A 191 4.65 -8.15 -4.22
CA TYR A 191 3.52 -7.71 -5.02
C TYR A 191 2.43 -7.07 -4.17
N ASP A 192 2.24 -5.76 -4.37
CA ASP A 192 1.10 -5.05 -3.83
C ASP A 192 -0.09 -5.10 -4.79
N ALA A 193 -1.31 -5.01 -4.26
CA ALA A 193 -2.51 -4.90 -5.11
C ALA A 193 -2.50 -3.60 -5.94
N ILE A 194 -2.10 -2.48 -5.34
CA ILE A 194 -1.96 -1.16 -6.00
C ILE A 194 -0.67 -0.49 -5.54
N VAL A 195 0.17 -0.09 -6.51
CA VAL A 195 1.38 0.72 -6.26
C VAL A 195 1.23 2.09 -6.91
N ILE A 196 1.36 3.14 -6.10
CA ILE A 196 1.42 4.54 -6.53
C ILE A 196 2.84 5.05 -6.34
N ARG A 197 3.56 5.15 -7.45
CA ARG A 197 4.99 5.52 -7.46
C ARG A 197 5.23 6.72 -8.36
N ARG A 198 5.88 7.77 -7.85
CA ARG A 198 6.19 8.99 -8.63
C ARG A 198 4.96 9.54 -9.36
N SER A 199 3.80 9.46 -8.71
CA SER A 199 2.51 9.71 -9.34
C SER A 199 1.71 10.72 -8.56
N ILE A 200 0.95 11.56 -9.29
CA ILE A 200 0.20 12.67 -8.69
C ILE A 200 -1.26 12.66 -9.09
N ASN A 201 -2.13 13.12 -8.19
CA ASN A 201 -3.59 13.17 -8.39
C ASN A 201 -4.14 11.76 -8.66
N VAL A 202 -4.26 10.99 -7.58
CA VAL A 202 -4.83 9.63 -7.61
C VAL A 202 -5.98 9.54 -6.62
N TRP A 203 -7.07 8.89 -7.04
CA TRP A 203 -8.23 8.65 -6.18
C TRP A 203 -8.66 7.18 -6.21
N ILE A 204 -8.69 6.56 -5.04
CA ILE A 204 -9.14 5.18 -4.84
C ILE A 204 -10.40 5.22 -3.97
N ASP A 205 -11.54 4.81 -4.54
CA ASP A 205 -12.85 4.99 -3.92
C ASP A 205 -13.79 3.80 -4.03
N ASN A 206 -14.51 3.46 -2.95
CA ASN A 206 -15.57 2.46 -3.01
C ASN A 206 -15.09 1.08 -3.52
N CYS A 207 -13.86 0.70 -3.16
CA CYS A 207 -13.28 -0.60 -3.46
C CYS A 207 -13.34 -1.53 -2.24
N TYR A 208 -13.36 -2.83 -2.48
CA TYR A 208 -13.11 -3.86 -1.48
C TYR A 208 -11.74 -4.50 -1.78
N LEU A 209 -10.79 -4.44 -0.85
CA LEU A 209 -9.44 -4.98 -0.99
C LEU A 209 -9.17 -6.02 0.11
N THR A 210 -8.66 -7.20 -0.28
CA THR A 210 -8.42 -8.33 0.64
C THR A 210 -7.40 -9.33 0.07
N ASP A 211 -6.89 -10.25 0.89
CA ASP A 211 -6.14 -11.44 0.45
C ASP A 211 -7.05 -12.56 -0.08
N GLY A 212 -8.38 -12.38 0.02
CA GLY A 212 -9.36 -13.32 -0.49
C GLY A 212 -9.32 -14.65 0.26
N ASN A 213 -9.31 -15.76 -0.47
CA ASN A 213 -9.35 -17.11 0.12
C ASN A 213 -7.96 -17.65 0.51
N LYS A 214 -6.87 -16.96 0.15
CA LYS A 214 -5.50 -17.43 0.41
C LYS A 214 -4.87 -16.68 1.57
N GLY A 215 -5.57 -16.66 2.71
CA GLY A 215 -5.09 -16.01 3.92
C GLY A 215 -3.77 -16.60 4.43
N VAL A 216 -3.06 -15.85 5.28
CA VAL A 216 -1.74 -16.26 5.82
C VAL A 216 -1.80 -17.62 6.54
N ASP A 217 -2.89 -17.93 7.25
CA ASP A 217 -3.13 -19.20 7.94
C ASP A 217 -3.35 -20.40 7.02
N THR A 218 -3.60 -20.15 5.73
CA THR A 218 -3.73 -21.22 4.72
C THR A 218 -2.38 -21.72 4.23
N THR A 219 -1.28 -21.10 4.65
CA THR A 219 0.09 -21.47 4.25
C THR A 219 0.78 -22.35 5.31
N PRO A 220 1.78 -23.16 4.91
CA PRO A 220 2.59 -23.91 5.87
C PRO A 220 3.37 -23.02 6.85
N LEU A 221 3.54 -23.50 8.08
CA LEU A 221 4.48 -22.91 9.05
C LEU A 221 5.90 -23.42 8.76
N VAL A 222 6.78 -22.54 8.29
CA VAL A 222 8.19 -22.84 7.96
C VAL A 222 9.08 -21.85 8.70
N PHE A 223 10.13 -22.38 9.36
CA PHE A 223 11.02 -21.61 10.24
C PHE A 223 10.28 -20.83 11.36
N GLY A 224 9.16 -21.39 11.83
CA GLY A 224 8.35 -20.80 12.89
C GLY A 224 7.44 -19.64 12.44
N GLN A 225 7.37 -19.36 11.14
CA GLN A 225 6.51 -18.33 10.56
C GLN A 225 5.61 -18.92 9.47
N TYR A 226 4.40 -18.38 9.33
CA TYR A 226 3.59 -18.65 8.14
C TYR A 226 4.27 -18.02 6.92
N ILE A 227 4.18 -18.67 5.77
CA ILE A 227 4.74 -18.12 4.53
C ILE A 227 3.85 -16.96 4.10
N ASP A 228 4.40 -15.76 4.11
CA ASP A 228 3.69 -14.55 3.74
C ASP A 228 3.73 -14.40 2.21
N LEU A 229 2.61 -14.68 1.55
CA LEU A 229 2.48 -14.60 0.08
C LEU A 229 2.12 -13.19 -0.41
N HIS A 230 1.82 -12.26 0.49
CA HIS A 230 1.36 -10.92 0.15
C HIS A 230 2.34 -9.87 0.67
N ASP A 231 2.46 -8.76 -0.06
CA ASP A 231 3.06 -7.54 0.50
C ASP A 231 1.97 -6.55 0.92
N GLY A 232 1.79 -5.43 0.22
CA GLY A 232 0.79 -4.43 0.57
C GLY A 232 -0.52 -4.48 -0.21
N LEU A 233 -1.57 -3.82 0.30
CA LEU A 233 -2.75 -3.52 -0.52
C LEU A 233 -2.52 -2.24 -1.32
N ILE A 234 -2.09 -1.16 -0.68
CA ILE A 234 -1.83 0.12 -1.34
C ILE A 234 -0.52 0.74 -0.85
N ASP A 235 0.48 0.77 -1.73
CA ASP A 235 1.77 1.38 -1.46
C ASP A 235 1.93 2.71 -2.19
N ILE A 236 2.21 3.79 -1.45
CA ILE A 236 2.37 5.16 -1.94
C ILE A 236 3.79 5.62 -1.66
N VAL A 237 4.63 5.62 -2.68
CA VAL A 237 6.08 5.72 -2.51
C VAL A 237 6.74 6.63 -3.54
N ASN A 238 7.97 7.07 -3.26
CA ASN A 238 8.84 7.82 -4.16
C ASN A 238 8.16 9.04 -4.77
N GLU A 239 8.04 10.12 -4.00
CA GLU A 239 7.59 11.45 -4.45
C GLU A 239 6.15 11.48 -5.00
N SER A 240 5.39 10.40 -4.81
CA SER A 240 3.95 10.39 -5.06
C SER A 240 3.26 11.48 -4.22
N ASP A 241 2.23 12.12 -4.77
CA ASP A 241 1.59 13.25 -4.10
C ASP A 241 0.13 13.40 -4.48
N PHE A 242 -0.64 14.11 -3.67
CA PHE A 242 -2.04 14.42 -3.94
C PHE A 242 -2.91 13.17 -4.15
N VAL A 243 -2.95 12.30 -3.13
CA VAL A 243 -3.72 11.05 -3.16
C VAL A 243 -4.91 11.11 -2.21
N THR A 244 -6.03 10.49 -2.60
CA THR A 244 -7.18 10.28 -1.73
C THR A 244 -7.62 8.82 -1.75
N ILE A 245 -7.82 8.26 -0.57
CA ILE A 245 -8.33 6.91 -0.34
C ILE A 245 -9.62 7.06 0.46
N SER A 246 -10.77 6.78 -0.16
CA SER A 246 -12.06 7.05 0.48
C SER A 246 -13.10 5.96 0.32
N ASN A 247 -13.92 5.76 1.34
CA ASN A 247 -15.06 4.83 1.26
C ASN A 247 -14.64 3.42 0.79
N ASN A 248 -13.46 2.91 1.17
CA ASN A 248 -13.02 1.56 0.83
C ASN A 248 -13.20 0.61 2.02
N ARG A 249 -13.33 -0.68 1.75
CA ARG A 249 -13.20 -1.74 2.74
C ARG A 249 -11.89 -2.48 2.50
N PHE A 250 -11.08 -2.57 3.54
CA PHE A 250 -9.88 -3.38 3.61
C PHE A 250 -10.16 -4.52 4.59
N GLU A 251 -9.88 -5.76 4.22
CA GLU A 251 -10.21 -6.90 5.07
C GLU A 251 -9.14 -7.99 5.00
N ASN A 252 -8.81 -8.57 6.15
CA ASN A 252 -7.99 -9.78 6.26
C ASN A 252 -6.70 -9.64 5.44
N HIS A 253 -5.83 -8.74 5.88
CA HIS A 253 -4.56 -8.46 5.21
C HIS A 253 -3.53 -7.93 6.21
N LYS A 254 -2.25 -8.28 6.02
CA LYS A 254 -1.22 -7.96 7.00
C LYS A 254 -0.70 -6.51 6.91
N LYS A 255 -0.27 -6.04 5.73
CA LYS A 255 0.45 -4.76 5.51
C LYS A 255 -0.33 -3.78 4.63
N THR A 256 -1.39 -3.14 5.12
CA THR A 256 -2.41 -2.54 4.24
C THR A 256 -1.94 -1.32 3.42
N ILE A 257 -1.46 -0.25 4.05
CA ILE A 257 -1.15 1.04 3.38
C ILE A 257 0.20 1.59 3.83
N LEU A 258 1.24 1.45 2.99
CA LEU A 258 2.53 2.11 3.21
C LEU A 258 2.59 3.48 2.53
N ILE A 259 3.04 4.49 3.26
CA ILE A 259 3.29 5.84 2.75
C ILE A 259 4.76 6.19 3.02
N GLY A 260 5.56 6.19 1.95
CA GLY A 260 7.00 6.35 2.00
C GLY A 260 7.71 5.06 2.43
N SER A 261 8.52 4.48 1.53
CA SER A 261 9.08 3.13 1.71
C SER A 261 10.32 3.08 2.60
N SER A 262 11.08 4.17 2.72
CA SER A 262 12.39 4.14 3.39
C SER A 262 12.70 5.43 4.15
N ASP A 263 13.27 5.29 5.35
CA ASP A 263 13.80 6.41 6.15
C ASP A 263 14.93 7.17 5.43
N LYS A 264 15.56 6.54 4.42
CA LYS A 264 16.66 7.12 3.63
C LYS A 264 16.16 7.84 2.38
N ASN A 265 14.89 7.69 2.01
CA ASN A 265 14.34 8.33 0.80
C ASN A 265 13.95 9.78 1.07
N VAL A 266 14.96 10.60 1.36
CA VAL A 266 14.80 12.00 1.77
C VAL A 266 14.11 12.90 0.74
N GLU A 267 14.06 12.47 -0.51
CA GLU A 267 13.35 13.16 -1.60
C GLU A 267 11.82 13.11 -1.43
N ASP A 268 11.29 12.23 -0.56
CA ASP A 268 9.86 12.22 -0.22
C ASP A 268 9.44 13.47 0.60
N ARG A 269 10.39 14.26 1.13
CA ARG A 269 10.08 15.50 1.85
C ARG A 269 9.37 16.49 0.94
N GLY A 270 8.25 17.03 1.42
CA GLY A 270 7.42 17.95 0.65
C GLY A 270 6.48 17.26 -0.35
N HIS A 271 6.50 15.93 -0.44
CA HIS A 271 5.57 15.08 -1.19
C HIS A 271 4.65 14.30 -0.22
N LEU A 272 4.06 13.20 -0.69
CA LEU A 272 3.25 12.28 0.09
C LEU A 272 2.11 12.97 0.85
N LYS A 273 1.37 13.88 0.21
CA LYS A 273 0.16 14.48 0.78
C LYS A 273 -1.04 13.59 0.47
N ILE A 274 -1.56 12.93 1.50
CA ILE A 274 -2.58 11.89 1.37
C ILE A 274 -3.76 12.16 2.31
N THR A 275 -4.96 11.90 1.82
CA THR A 275 -6.20 11.94 2.62
C THR A 275 -6.82 10.55 2.66
N ILE A 276 -7.13 10.05 3.85
CA ILE A 276 -7.74 8.73 4.10
C ILE A 276 -9.01 8.93 4.93
N TYR A 277 -10.18 8.66 4.35
CA TYR A 277 -11.44 8.87 5.07
C TYR A 277 -12.58 7.94 4.72
N ASN A 278 -13.50 7.73 5.66
CA ASN A 278 -14.66 6.84 5.51
C ASN A 278 -14.31 5.40 5.12
N ASN A 279 -13.08 4.95 5.38
CA ASN A 279 -12.69 3.57 5.10
C ASN A 279 -13.06 2.66 6.28
N VAL A 280 -13.22 1.38 5.97
CA VAL A 280 -13.44 0.30 6.93
C VAL A 280 -12.23 -0.62 6.86
N PHE A 281 -11.52 -0.79 7.97
CA PHE A 281 -10.42 -1.74 8.12
C PHE A 281 -10.88 -2.89 9.03
N LEU A 282 -10.99 -4.10 8.51
CA LEU A 282 -11.44 -5.28 9.25
C LEU A 282 -10.33 -6.32 9.31
N ASN A 283 -9.83 -6.60 10.50
CA ASN A 283 -8.74 -7.57 10.73
C ASN A 283 -7.54 -7.32 9.80
N CYS A 284 -7.19 -6.05 9.62
CA CYS A 284 -5.93 -5.67 9.02
C CYS A 284 -4.90 -5.46 10.13
N ASN A 285 -3.76 -6.17 10.09
CA ASN A 285 -2.83 -6.18 11.21
C ASN A 285 -2.06 -4.86 11.34
N GLU A 286 -1.54 -4.33 10.23
CA GLU A 286 -0.70 -3.15 10.28
C GLU A 286 -0.75 -2.21 9.08
N ARG A 287 -0.17 -1.01 9.27
CA ARG A 287 -0.04 0.06 8.26
C ARG A 287 -1.39 0.61 7.82
N LEU A 288 -2.17 1.15 8.75
CA LEU A 288 -3.53 1.69 8.51
C LEU A 288 -3.66 3.22 8.70
N PRO A 289 -2.74 4.09 8.20
CA PRO A 289 -1.56 3.83 7.37
C PRO A 289 -0.25 3.77 8.19
N ARG A 290 0.88 3.45 7.53
CA ARG A 290 2.24 3.74 8.03
C ARG A 290 2.90 4.86 7.23
N VAL A 291 3.33 5.93 7.89
CA VAL A 291 3.67 7.20 7.24
C VAL A 291 5.12 7.64 7.48
N ARG A 292 5.82 8.01 6.42
CA ARG A 292 7.09 8.76 6.46
C ARG A 292 6.97 10.05 5.65
N PHE A 293 7.62 11.12 6.11
CA PHE A 293 7.76 12.44 5.47
C PHE A 293 6.49 13.22 5.12
N GLY A 294 5.41 12.53 4.76
CA GLY A 294 4.19 13.10 4.18
C GLY A 294 3.26 13.77 5.19
N HIS A 295 2.37 14.60 4.65
CA HIS A 295 1.22 15.14 5.37
C HIS A 295 0.02 14.23 5.14
N VAL A 296 -0.38 13.48 6.16
CA VAL A 296 -1.44 12.47 6.04
C VAL A 296 -2.60 12.80 6.96
N HIS A 297 -3.76 13.03 6.36
CA HIS A 297 -5.00 13.30 7.08
C HIS A 297 -5.86 12.04 7.12
N VAL A 298 -6.12 11.51 8.31
CA VAL A 298 -6.84 10.26 8.55
C VAL A 298 -8.09 10.57 9.36
N TYR A 299 -9.28 10.58 8.76
CA TYR A 299 -10.48 10.96 9.49
C TYR A 299 -11.70 10.09 9.18
N ASN A 300 -12.57 9.92 10.18
CA ASN A 300 -13.81 9.15 10.04
C ASN A 300 -13.64 7.74 9.46
N ASN A 301 -12.55 7.06 9.79
CA ASN A 301 -12.37 5.66 9.44
C ASN A 301 -12.82 4.75 10.60
N TYR A 302 -13.34 3.59 10.25
CA TYR A 302 -13.70 2.53 11.17
C TYR A 302 -12.63 1.44 11.15
N TYR A 303 -12.10 1.11 12.31
CA TYR A 303 -11.12 0.04 12.50
C TYR A 303 -11.74 -1.04 13.37
N TYR A 304 -11.60 -2.30 12.96
CA TYR A 304 -11.97 -3.46 13.74
C TYR A 304 -10.87 -4.50 13.65
N ALA A 305 -10.47 -5.07 14.77
CA ALA A 305 -9.57 -6.21 14.80
C ALA A 305 -9.85 -7.12 15.99
N GLU A 306 -9.36 -8.36 15.90
CA GLU A 306 -9.46 -9.36 16.96
C GLU A 306 -8.08 -9.95 17.28
N THR A 307 -7.84 -10.25 18.57
CA THR A 307 -6.60 -10.95 18.98
C THR A 307 -6.57 -12.42 18.60
N PHE A 308 -7.72 -12.97 18.20
CA PHE A 308 -7.95 -14.39 17.96
C PHE A 308 -8.45 -14.68 16.55
N ASN A 309 -8.33 -13.72 15.62
CA ASN A 309 -8.59 -13.99 14.22
C ASN A 309 -7.63 -15.10 13.73
N PRO A 310 -8.12 -16.15 13.04
CA PRO A 310 -7.30 -17.30 12.68
C PRO A 310 -6.18 -16.98 11.66
N GLY A 311 -6.45 -16.07 10.71
CA GLY A 311 -5.48 -15.68 9.67
C GLY A 311 -4.69 -14.41 9.98
N TYR A 312 -5.35 -13.47 10.65
CA TYR A 312 -4.86 -12.11 10.85
C TYR A 312 -4.98 -11.70 12.33
N PRO A 313 -4.43 -12.47 13.28
CA PRO A 313 -4.52 -12.13 14.69
C PRO A 313 -3.77 -10.84 14.94
N SER A 314 -4.45 -9.84 15.50
CA SER A 314 -3.85 -8.58 15.88
C SER A 314 -3.11 -8.73 17.22
N LEU A 315 -1.78 -8.65 17.24
CA LEU A 315 -0.91 -8.90 18.40
C LEU A 315 0.04 -7.72 18.66
N THR A 316 0.02 -7.20 19.87
CA THR A 316 0.78 -6.00 20.29
C THR A 316 1.82 -6.34 21.36
N VAL A 317 2.60 -5.33 21.76
CA VAL A 317 3.58 -5.48 22.84
C VAL A 317 2.85 -5.71 24.16
N ASP A 318 1.83 -4.91 24.46
CA ASP A 318 1.19 -4.93 25.77
C ASP A 318 0.30 -6.17 25.98
N ASN A 319 -0.23 -6.80 24.92
CA ASN A 319 -1.14 -7.95 25.07
C ASN A 319 -0.55 -9.35 24.88
N TYR A 320 0.52 -9.50 24.09
CA TYR A 320 1.02 -10.82 23.70
C TYR A 320 2.53 -10.92 23.83
N PHE A 321 3.28 -10.04 23.15
CA PHE A 321 4.73 -10.20 23.07
C PHE A 321 5.43 -9.90 24.39
N HIS A 322 4.96 -8.89 25.13
CA HIS A 322 5.59 -8.40 26.37
C HIS A 322 7.10 -8.14 26.23
N ASP A 323 7.54 -7.83 25.01
CA ASP A 323 8.92 -7.55 24.63
C ASP A 323 8.98 -6.41 23.62
N ASP A 324 9.55 -5.28 24.04
CA ASP A 324 9.72 -4.07 23.24
C ASP A 324 10.68 -4.26 22.04
N ALA A 325 11.40 -5.38 21.99
CA ALA A 325 12.28 -5.74 20.87
C ALA A 325 11.52 -6.35 19.68
N VAL A 326 10.31 -6.87 19.90
CA VAL A 326 9.48 -7.45 18.85
C VAL A 326 8.87 -6.33 18.00
N PHE A 327 8.59 -6.63 16.73
CA PHE A 327 7.81 -5.77 15.87
C PHE A 327 6.32 -6.04 16.11
N PRO A 328 5.59 -5.15 16.80
CA PRO A 328 4.18 -5.36 17.09
C PRO A 328 3.33 -4.97 15.90
N GLN A 329 2.07 -5.35 15.94
CA GLN A 329 1.06 -4.88 15.01
C GLN A 329 0.41 -3.60 15.57
N TYR A 330 -0.09 -2.74 14.68
CA TYR A 330 -0.56 -1.39 15.01
C TYR A 330 -1.42 -0.84 13.87
N PHE A 331 -2.37 0.03 14.16
CA PHE A 331 -3.15 0.71 13.14
C PHE A 331 -2.34 1.86 12.51
N ILE A 332 -2.06 2.94 13.24
CA ILE A 332 -1.35 4.11 12.69
C ILE A 332 0.15 4.02 12.99
N GLY A 333 0.97 3.91 11.94
CA GLY A 333 2.42 3.86 12.05
C GLY A 333 3.09 5.21 11.83
N LEU A 334 3.78 5.74 12.84
CA LEU A 334 4.47 7.04 12.76
C LEU A 334 5.95 6.84 12.39
N GLY A 335 6.26 6.85 11.11
CA GLY A 335 7.62 6.84 10.58
C GLY A 335 8.29 8.21 10.59
N VAL A 336 9.57 8.23 10.24
CA VAL A 336 10.42 9.42 10.31
C VAL A 336 9.79 10.61 9.57
N GLU A 337 9.66 11.73 10.27
CA GLU A 337 9.12 13.00 9.75
C GLU A 337 7.73 12.90 9.12
N GLY A 338 6.99 11.80 9.36
CA GLY A 338 5.57 11.74 9.03
C GLY A 338 4.80 12.74 9.87
N ASN A 339 3.93 13.52 9.24
CA ASN A 339 3.05 14.49 9.88
C ASN A 339 1.61 14.01 9.73
N VAL A 340 1.06 13.46 10.81
CA VAL A 340 -0.24 12.77 10.77
C VAL A 340 -1.24 13.51 11.64
N LEU A 341 -2.38 13.86 11.04
CA LEU A 341 -3.56 14.31 11.76
C LEU A 341 -4.64 13.22 11.67
N SER A 342 -5.07 12.73 12.84
CA SER A 342 -6.17 11.78 13.02
C SER A 342 -7.39 12.51 13.58
N GLU A 343 -8.58 12.37 12.97
CA GLU A 343 -9.79 13.04 13.49
C GLU A 343 -11.02 12.12 13.46
N TYR A 344 -11.69 11.99 14.60
CA TYR A 344 -12.97 11.27 14.72
C TYR A 344 -12.96 9.88 14.04
N ASN A 345 -11.90 9.10 14.26
CA ASN A 345 -11.84 7.70 13.88
C ASN A 345 -12.45 6.82 15.00
N SER A 346 -12.97 5.66 14.63
CA SER A 346 -13.46 4.67 15.59
C SER A 346 -12.56 3.44 15.59
N PHE A 347 -11.82 3.24 16.69
CA PHE A 347 -10.91 2.11 16.87
C PHE A 347 -11.58 1.02 17.71
N ASN A 348 -11.87 -0.13 17.12
CA ASN A 348 -12.52 -1.26 17.79
C ASN A 348 -11.56 -2.44 17.80
N TYR A 349 -11.19 -2.92 18.98
CA TYR A 349 -10.24 -4.01 19.14
C TYR A 349 -10.72 -4.95 20.23
N ILE A 350 -10.98 -6.19 19.85
CA ILE A 350 -11.60 -7.19 20.72
C ILE A 350 -10.57 -8.24 21.08
N GLY A 351 -10.39 -8.44 22.39
CA GLY A 351 -9.54 -9.48 22.95
C GLY A 351 -10.34 -10.59 23.60
N ASN A 352 -9.66 -11.66 23.96
CA ASN A 352 -10.20 -12.74 24.78
C ASN A 352 -9.51 -12.77 26.16
N GLN A 353 -9.75 -13.81 26.96
CA GLN A 353 -9.18 -13.92 28.30
C GLN A 353 -7.66 -14.17 28.30
N GLU A 354 -7.13 -14.76 27.24
CA GLU A 354 -5.72 -15.12 27.10
C GLU A 354 -4.91 -13.96 26.50
N ILE A 355 -5.45 -13.35 25.45
CA ILE A 355 -4.86 -12.21 24.75
C ILE A 355 -5.88 -11.07 24.77
N PRO A 356 -5.86 -10.22 25.81
CA PRO A 356 -6.80 -9.11 25.94
C PRO A 356 -6.53 -8.01 24.90
N ALA A 357 -7.52 -7.16 24.64
CA ALA A 357 -7.31 -5.98 23.83
C ALA A 357 -6.62 -4.89 24.66
N THR A 358 -5.67 -4.19 24.04
CA THR A 358 -4.91 -3.08 24.61
C THR A 358 -4.89 -1.91 23.65
N ASP A 359 -4.75 -0.69 24.17
CA ASP A 359 -4.83 0.56 23.39
C ASP A 359 -3.55 0.87 22.60
N ASP A 360 -2.45 0.17 22.89
CA ASP A 360 -1.19 0.26 22.16
C ASP A 360 -1.28 -0.22 20.69
N ILE A 361 -2.39 -0.88 20.30
CA ILE A 361 -2.71 -1.18 18.91
C ILE A 361 -2.91 0.09 18.07
N ILE A 362 -3.37 1.21 18.65
CA ILE A 362 -3.87 2.35 17.86
C ILE A 362 -2.72 3.03 17.11
N VAL A 363 -1.60 3.26 17.78
CA VAL A 363 -0.51 4.05 17.24
C VAL A 363 0.85 3.54 17.70
N TYR A 364 1.76 3.36 16.75
CA TYR A 364 3.14 2.94 17.03
C TYR A 364 4.17 3.81 16.31
N SER A 365 5.19 4.25 17.03
CA SER A 365 6.26 5.10 16.48
C SER A 365 7.45 4.30 15.96
N TYR A 366 7.78 4.56 14.70
CA TYR A 366 9.00 4.17 14.00
C TYR A 366 10.00 5.34 13.91
N GLY A 367 10.00 6.24 14.90
CA GLY A 367 10.81 7.45 14.90
C GLY A 367 10.08 8.71 14.43
N GLY A 368 8.79 8.60 14.10
CA GLY A 368 7.90 9.73 13.90
C GLY A 368 7.55 10.41 15.22
N TYR A 369 7.50 11.74 15.20
CA TYR A 369 7.38 12.59 16.38
C TYR A 369 6.36 13.73 16.20
N ILE A 370 5.57 13.69 15.12
CA ILE A 370 4.53 14.70 14.79
C ILE A 370 3.22 13.94 14.58
N PHE A 371 2.33 14.01 15.56
CA PHE A 371 1.03 13.36 15.51
C PHE A 371 0.02 14.09 16.37
N HIS A 372 -1.19 14.27 15.86
CA HIS A 372 -2.32 14.75 16.63
C HIS A 372 -3.56 13.92 16.36
N ASP A 373 -4.27 13.52 17.41
CA ASP A 373 -5.63 13.02 17.34
C ASP A 373 -6.64 14.04 17.89
N ASN A 374 -7.75 14.20 17.17
CA ASN A 374 -8.88 15.03 17.59
C ASN A 374 -10.19 14.23 17.53
N GLY A 375 -10.64 13.74 18.69
CA GLY A 375 -11.99 13.23 18.88
C GLY A 375 -12.23 11.79 18.43
N SER A 376 -11.19 10.97 18.28
CA SER A 376 -11.36 9.53 18.04
C SER A 376 -11.68 8.76 19.32
N GLU A 377 -12.33 7.59 19.19
CA GLU A 377 -12.61 6.69 20.32
C GLU A 377 -11.93 5.34 20.15
N TYR A 378 -11.63 4.71 21.28
CA TYR A 378 -11.18 3.32 21.37
C TYR A 378 -12.23 2.49 22.13
N ASN A 379 -12.81 1.48 21.48
CA ASN A 379 -13.88 0.64 22.01
C ASN A 379 -15.03 1.46 22.63
N GLY A 380 -15.42 2.55 21.96
CA GLY A 380 -16.47 3.47 22.40
C GLY A 380 -16.10 4.35 23.59
N GLN A 381 -14.80 4.48 23.91
CA GLN A 381 -14.29 5.33 24.98
C GLN A 381 -13.33 6.39 24.44
N ASN A 382 -13.47 7.61 24.94
CA ASN A 382 -12.48 8.66 24.69
C ASN A 382 -11.20 8.35 25.48
N ILE A 383 -10.07 8.33 24.77
CA ILE A 383 -8.74 8.18 25.37
C ILE A 383 -7.79 9.25 24.81
N ASP A 384 -6.68 9.49 25.51
CA ASP A 384 -5.66 10.43 25.08
C ASP A 384 -4.66 9.74 24.13
N ILE A 385 -4.98 9.73 22.83
CA ILE A 385 -4.18 9.07 21.79
C ILE A 385 -2.86 9.84 21.54
N ASP A 386 -2.82 11.16 21.74
CA ASP A 386 -1.59 11.96 21.68
C ASP A 386 -0.57 11.46 22.71
N SER A 387 -1.02 11.21 23.94
CA SER A 387 -0.18 10.62 24.99
C SER A 387 0.30 9.20 24.66
N LEU A 388 -0.52 8.38 24.00
CA LEU A 388 -0.11 7.04 23.52
C LEU A 388 1.00 7.15 22.47
N ALA A 389 0.83 8.05 21.50
CA ALA A 389 1.83 8.31 20.47
C ALA A 389 3.16 8.82 21.08
N GLU A 390 3.11 9.72 22.05
CA GLU A 390 4.30 10.21 22.76
C GLU A 390 5.00 9.08 23.54
N LYS A 391 4.24 8.23 24.25
CA LYS A 391 4.77 7.05 24.97
C LYS A 391 5.50 6.12 23.98
N SER A 392 4.86 5.83 22.84
CA SER A 392 5.44 4.98 21.80
C SER A 392 6.73 5.56 21.22
N PHE A 393 6.77 6.87 20.93
CA PHE A 393 7.98 7.55 20.48
C PHE A 393 9.13 7.47 21.50
N LYS A 394 8.85 7.76 22.78
CA LYS A 394 9.86 7.68 23.87
C LYS A 394 10.42 6.26 24.00
N LEU A 395 9.57 5.25 23.88
CA LEU A 395 10.00 3.85 23.86
C LEU A 395 10.93 3.58 22.66
N LYS A 396 10.54 4.01 21.46
CA LYS A 396 11.35 3.80 20.25
C LYS A 396 12.73 4.48 20.35
N VAL A 397 12.78 5.69 20.90
CA VAL A 397 14.03 6.41 21.19
C VAL A 397 14.92 5.59 22.12
N LYS A 398 14.39 5.14 23.26
CA LYS A 398 15.13 4.31 24.23
C LYS A 398 15.70 3.05 23.58
N THR A 399 14.87 2.30 22.85
CA THR A 399 15.29 1.04 22.21
C THR A 399 16.33 1.29 21.13
N LYS A 400 16.18 2.34 20.31
CA LYS A 400 17.15 2.65 19.25
C LYS A 400 18.51 3.08 19.80
N VAL A 401 18.53 3.89 20.86
CA VAL A 401 19.78 4.31 21.53
C VAL A 401 20.53 3.11 22.07
N ALA A 402 19.83 2.17 22.73
CA ALA A 402 20.44 0.95 23.25
C ALA A 402 21.04 0.09 22.14
N GLN A 403 20.25 -0.20 21.09
CA GLN A 403 20.69 -0.98 19.92
C GLN A 403 21.92 -0.39 19.24
N ASN A 404 21.95 0.93 19.07
CA ASN A 404 23.07 1.61 18.41
C ASN A 404 24.32 1.65 19.31
N ALA A 405 24.16 1.79 20.62
CA ALA A 405 25.27 1.71 21.56
C ALA A 405 25.93 0.32 21.54
N GLU A 406 25.14 -0.75 21.48
CA GLU A 406 25.63 -2.13 21.37
C GLU A 406 26.37 -2.37 20.05
N LYS A 407 25.86 -1.83 18.94
CA LYS A 407 26.46 -1.98 17.60
C LYS A 407 27.59 -0.97 17.31
N GLY A 408 27.90 -0.06 18.22
CA GLY A 408 28.83 1.05 17.98
C GLY A 408 28.42 1.99 16.83
N SER A 409 27.11 2.05 16.54
CA SER A 409 26.52 2.83 15.44
C SER A 409 26.06 4.21 15.93
N SER A 410 25.94 5.18 15.01
CA SER A 410 25.41 6.51 15.32
C SER A 410 23.89 6.51 15.43
N ASN A 411 23.35 7.40 16.26
CA ASN A 411 21.91 7.61 16.36
C ASN A 411 21.39 8.47 15.20
N PRO A 412 20.21 8.13 14.63
CA PRO A 412 19.55 8.98 13.65
C PRO A 412 19.05 10.28 14.31
N ILE A 413 18.86 11.33 13.50
CA ILE A 413 18.54 12.69 13.98
C ILE A 413 17.27 12.72 14.85
N TRP A 414 16.24 11.94 14.48
CA TRP A 414 14.96 11.92 15.19
C TRP A 414 15.05 11.43 16.64
N VAL A 415 16.14 10.75 17.05
CA VAL A 415 16.36 10.35 18.46
C VAL A 415 16.44 11.57 19.39
N ASN A 416 16.81 12.73 18.86
CA ASN A 416 16.88 13.99 19.60
C ASN A 416 15.66 14.90 19.37
N ALA A 417 14.67 14.44 18.61
CA ALA A 417 13.45 15.21 18.37
C ALA A 417 12.60 15.28 19.65
N THR A 418 11.81 16.34 19.76
CA THR A 418 10.76 16.45 20.77
C THR A 418 9.44 16.10 20.12
N PHE A 419 8.70 15.16 20.72
CA PHE A 419 7.35 14.84 20.26
C PHE A 419 6.47 16.09 20.29
N THR A 420 5.62 16.25 19.29
CA THR A 420 4.70 17.38 19.18
C THR A 420 3.37 16.94 18.58
N ASN A 421 2.30 17.58 19.03
CA ASN A 421 0.96 17.49 18.44
C ASN A 421 0.63 18.68 17.53
N ASP A 422 1.65 19.46 17.14
CA ASP A 422 1.52 20.49 16.11
C ASP A 422 1.55 19.84 14.71
N ALA A 423 0.51 19.05 14.42
CA ALA A 423 0.30 18.46 13.11
C ALA A 423 -0.21 19.52 12.11
N PHE A 424 -0.03 19.25 10.81
CA PHE A 424 -0.54 20.17 9.77
C PHE A 424 -2.06 20.35 9.84
N HIS A 425 -2.57 21.46 9.32
CA HIS A 425 -4.01 21.76 9.29
C HIS A 425 -4.60 21.54 7.88
N PRO A 426 -5.39 20.47 7.65
CA PRO A 426 -5.95 20.15 6.34
C PRO A 426 -6.83 21.26 5.74
N SER A 427 -7.52 22.03 6.59
CA SER A 427 -8.36 23.17 6.19
C SER A 427 -7.59 24.27 5.45
N SER A 428 -6.26 24.30 5.55
CA SER A 428 -5.40 25.20 4.77
C SER A 428 -5.23 24.75 3.31
N PHE A 429 -5.58 23.50 3.01
CA PHE A 429 -5.41 22.85 1.70
C PHE A 429 -6.74 22.53 1.02
N TYR A 430 -7.77 22.16 1.78
CA TYR A 430 -9.09 21.78 1.24
C TYR A 430 -10.19 21.86 2.31
N ASP A 431 -11.43 22.05 1.84
CA ASP A 431 -12.62 21.95 2.68
C ASP A 431 -13.02 20.49 2.89
N TYR A 432 -13.47 20.15 4.09
CA TYR A 432 -13.98 18.84 4.46
C TYR A 432 -14.98 18.99 5.62
N ASN A 433 -15.79 17.96 5.85
CA ASN A 433 -16.70 17.87 6.98
C ASN A 433 -16.35 16.64 7.80
N LEU A 434 -16.48 16.77 9.12
CA LEU A 434 -16.30 15.68 10.06
C LEU A 434 -17.66 15.12 10.48
N MET A 435 -17.80 13.79 10.39
CA MET A 435 -18.82 13.05 11.13
C MET A 435 -18.36 12.99 12.59
N THR A 436 -18.81 13.94 13.40
CA THR A 436 -18.42 14.03 14.81
C THR A 436 -19.19 13.06 15.72
N ASN A 437 -20.25 12.44 15.19
CA ASN A 437 -20.99 11.38 15.85
C ASN A 437 -20.35 10.02 15.49
N LEU A 438 -19.61 9.42 16.42
CA LEU A 438 -18.88 8.18 16.15
C LEU A 438 -19.78 6.95 15.96
N ASP A 439 -21.05 7.01 16.36
CA ASP A 439 -22.03 5.99 15.97
C ASP A 439 -22.25 5.97 14.44
N GLU A 440 -22.15 7.11 13.77
CA GLU A 440 -22.26 7.18 12.31
C GLU A 440 -21.00 6.65 11.62
N VAL A 441 -19.83 6.83 12.24
CA VAL A 441 -18.55 6.22 11.80
C VAL A 441 -18.61 4.70 12.00
N ASN A 442 -19.13 4.21 13.12
CA ASN A 442 -19.34 2.78 13.37
C ASN A 442 -20.25 2.13 12.33
N ASP A 443 -21.26 2.85 11.84
CA ASP A 443 -22.17 2.35 10.82
C ASP A 443 -21.53 2.26 9.41
N LEU A 444 -20.27 2.71 9.23
CA LEU A 444 -19.54 2.50 7.97
C LEU A 444 -19.37 1.02 7.62
N ILE A 445 -19.26 0.14 8.62
CA ILE A 445 -19.18 -1.31 8.41
C ILE A 445 -20.33 -1.85 7.55
N ASN A 446 -21.51 -1.21 7.62
CA ASN A 446 -22.72 -1.59 6.87
C ASN A 446 -22.86 -0.86 5.52
N LYS A 447 -21.99 0.13 5.24
CA LYS A 447 -22.16 1.08 4.12
C LYS A 447 -21.13 0.88 3.00
N VAL A 448 -20.00 0.24 3.28
CA VAL A 448 -18.81 0.31 2.41
C VAL A 448 -18.23 -1.07 2.06
N PRO A 449 -18.01 -1.33 0.76
CA PRO A 449 -19.03 -1.30 -0.29
C PRO A 449 -20.00 -2.49 -0.11
N SER A 450 -21.05 -2.33 0.70
CA SER A 450 -21.96 -3.44 1.09
C SER A 450 -22.65 -4.18 -0.07
N TRP A 451 -22.74 -3.57 -1.25
CA TRP A 451 -23.28 -4.18 -2.46
C TRP A 451 -22.39 -5.27 -3.08
N MET A 452 -21.07 -5.29 -2.81
CA MET A 452 -20.18 -6.38 -3.24
C MET A 452 -20.28 -7.62 -2.34
N PHE A 453 -20.82 -7.48 -1.13
CA PHE A 453 -20.80 -8.51 -0.09
C PHE A 453 -22.16 -9.18 0.11
N GLY A 454 -22.93 -9.39 -0.97
CA GLY A 454 -24.30 -9.93 -0.90
C GLY A 454 -24.44 -11.03 0.16
N GLU A 455 -25.26 -10.78 1.19
CA GLU A 455 -25.52 -11.63 2.37
C GLU A 455 -24.44 -12.68 2.71
N ILE A 456 -23.18 -12.26 2.92
CA ILE A 456 -22.21 -13.09 3.65
C ILE A 456 -22.42 -12.86 5.14
N ASP A 457 -23.63 -13.14 5.61
CA ASP A 457 -23.93 -13.19 7.04
C ASP A 457 -24.91 -14.36 7.25
N ASN A 458 -24.35 -15.58 7.25
CA ASN A 458 -24.94 -16.80 7.83
C ASN A 458 -24.06 -18.07 7.71
N GLN A 459 -22.76 -18.00 7.41
CA GLN A 459 -21.89 -19.18 7.39
C GLN A 459 -20.63 -19.11 8.27
N LEU A 460 -20.75 -18.48 9.45
CA LEU A 460 -19.88 -18.79 10.59
C LEU A 460 -20.37 -20.02 11.39
N GLU A 461 -21.27 -20.84 10.82
CA GLU A 461 -21.45 -22.22 11.28
C GLU A 461 -20.52 -23.14 10.49
N VAL A 462 -19.45 -23.56 11.18
CA VAL A 462 -18.61 -24.74 10.96
C VAL A 462 -19.19 -25.71 9.91
N SER A 463 -18.71 -25.61 8.67
CA SER A 463 -18.83 -26.71 7.69
C SER A 463 -17.44 -27.11 7.21
N ASN A 464 -16.87 -28.08 7.94
CA ASN A 464 -15.88 -29.00 7.41
C ASN A 464 -16.46 -29.66 6.15
N ASN A 465 -16.07 -29.22 4.96
CA ASN A 465 -16.25 -30.00 3.75
C ASN A 465 -15.09 -29.71 2.78
N ASN A 466 -14.25 -30.73 2.66
CA ASN A 466 -13.20 -30.96 1.66
C ASN A 466 -13.35 -30.16 0.37
N PHE A 467 -12.43 -29.22 0.17
CA PHE A 467 -11.91 -28.91 -1.16
C PHE A 467 -10.57 -29.64 -1.31
N ASP A 468 -10.44 -30.42 -2.38
CA ASP A 468 -9.24 -31.16 -2.72
C ASP A 468 -8.07 -30.18 -2.96
N TYR A 469 -7.09 -30.24 -2.06
CA TYR A 469 -5.81 -29.57 -2.19
C TYR A 469 -4.93 -30.39 -3.14
N GLU A 470 -4.79 -29.96 -4.38
CA GLU A 470 -3.78 -30.48 -5.31
C GLU A 470 -2.47 -29.68 -5.26
N LEU A 471 -2.10 -29.23 -4.06
CA LEU A 471 -0.71 -28.94 -3.70
C LEU A 471 -0.23 -30.05 -2.76
N MET A 472 0.81 -30.76 -3.22
CA MET A 472 1.54 -31.81 -2.49
C MET A 472 0.87 -33.19 -2.39
N ASN A 473 0.78 -33.90 -3.53
CA ASN A 473 0.92 -35.36 -3.53
C ASN A 473 1.43 -35.88 -4.88
N THR A 474 2.76 -35.95 -5.06
CA THR A 474 3.35 -36.64 -6.21
C THR A 474 3.70 -38.07 -5.82
N GLU A 475 2.71 -38.96 -5.78
CA GLU A 475 2.96 -40.38 -5.97
C GLU A 475 2.41 -40.81 -7.34
N ASN A 476 3.33 -41.23 -8.21
CA ASN A 476 3.15 -41.77 -9.57
C ASN A 476 3.09 -40.76 -10.71
N VAL A 477 4.18 -40.04 -10.92
CA VAL A 477 4.60 -39.63 -12.27
C VAL A 477 5.86 -40.42 -12.62
N THR A 478 5.81 -41.21 -13.68
CA THR A 478 7.01 -41.80 -14.29
C THR A 478 7.88 -40.67 -14.83
N TYR A 479 8.96 -40.37 -14.12
CA TYR A 479 9.97 -39.40 -14.53
C TYR A 479 10.65 -39.87 -15.83
N ASN A 480 10.51 -39.07 -16.88
CA ASN A 480 11.56 -38.97 -17.88
C ASN A 480 12.74 -38.22 -17.23
N LYS A 481 13.94 -38.78 -17.41
CA LYS A 481 15.25 -38.37 -16.90
C LYS A 481 15.35 -36.92 -16.36
N GLU A 482 15.79 -36.79 -15.09
CA GLU A 482 16.13 -35.49 -14.48
C GLU A 482 17.11 -34.69 -15.36
N PRO A 483 16.87 -33.38 -15.56
CA PRO A 483 17.79 -32.51 -16.28
C PRO A 483 19.10 -32.35 -15.51
N THR A 484 20.20 -32.31 -16.25
CA THR A 484 21.55 -32.11 -15.69
C THR A 484 21.79 -30.63 -15.37
N LEU A 485 22.79 -30.33 -14.52
CA LEU A 485 23.26 -28.96 -14.27
C LEU A 485 23.52 -28.17 -15.57
N GLU A 486 24.01 -28.84 -16.61
CA GLU A 486 24.27 -28.25 -17.93
C GLU A 486 22.97 -27.94 -18.70
N ASP A 487 21.90 -28.71 -18.50
CA ASP A 487 20.58 -28.41 -19.06
C ASP A 487 19.95 -27.17 -18.39
N ILE A 488 20.17 -27.01 -17.09
CA ILE A 488 19.69 -25.87 -16.29
C ILE A 488 20.45 -24.59 -16.64
N GLU A 489 21.78 -24.65 -16.76
CA GLU A 489 22.61 -23.51 -17.20
C GLU A 489 22.21 -22.99 -18.59
N ASN A 490 21.76 -23.88 -19.48
CA ASN A 490 21.27 -23.51 -20.81
C ASN A 490 19.88 -22.87 -20.77
N ILE A 491 19.01 -23.25 -19.82
CA ILE A 491 17.70 -22.60 -19.61
C ILE A 491 17.90 -21.18 -19.06
N ILE A 492 18.82 -21.00 -18.10
CA ILE A 492 19.18 -19.69 -17.53
C ILE A 492 19.69 -18.74 -18.63
N LYS A 493 20.52 -19.23 -19.57
CA LYS A 493 21.01 -18.42 -20.70
C LYS A 493 19.92 -17.98 -21.68
N ASN A 494 18.84 -18.75 -21.84
CA ASN A 494 17.80 -18.47 -22.84
C ASN A 494 16.67 -17.57 -22.30
N ASN A 495 16.55 -17.41 -20.98
CA ASN A 495 15.55 -16.55 -20.34
C ASN A 495 16.06 -15.13 -20.01
N VAL A 496 17.29 -14.79 -20.43
CA VAL A 496 17.90 -13.47 -20.27
C VAL A 496 18.17 -12.85 -21.65
N GLU A 497 17.12 -12.50 -22.37
CA GLU A 497 17.19 -11.41 -23.36
C GLU A 497 16.03 -10.43 -23.13
N PRO A 498 16.30 -9.15 -22.87
CA PRO A 498 15.26 -8.12 -22.87
C PRO A 498 14.75 -7.90 -24.31
N PRO A 499 13.49 -7.45 -24.50
CA PRO A 499 13.06 -7.02 -25.82
C PRO A 499 13.94 -5.85 -26.27
N THR A 500 14.66 -6.07 -27.37
CA THR A 500 15.39 -5.02 -28.06
C THR A 500 14.39 -4.01 -28.61
N THR A 501 14.63 -2.74 -28.29
CA THR A 501 13.94 -1.62 -28.93
C THR A 501 14.30 -1.59 -30.41
N GLU A 502 13.43 -2.11 -31.28
CA GLU A 502 13.50 -1.82 -32.71
C GLU A 502 13.16 -0.34 -32.92
N ASN A 503 14.20 0.45 -33.18
CA ASN A 503 14.08 1.81 -33.69
C ASN A 503 13.39 1.77 -35.06
N ILE A 504 12.12 2.19 -35.12
CA ILE A 504 11.45 2.56 -36.36
C ILE A 504 12.07 3.89 -36.83
N SER A 505 13.12 3.80 -37.66
CA SER A 505 13.60 4.96 -38.43
C SER A 505 12.82 5.07 -39.73
N THR A 506 12.19 6.21 -39.94
CA THR A 506 11.44 6.59 -41.15
C THR A 506 12.33 6.61 -42.39
N ASN A 507 11.89 5.93 -43.44
CA ASN A 507 12.41 6.06 -44.80
C ASN A 507 12.14 7.46 -45.37
N SER A 508 13.18 8.19 -45.76
CA SER A 508 13.11 9.17 -46.85
C SER A 508 14.39 9.12 -47.69
N THR A 509 14.15 9.06 -48.99
CA THR A 509 15.03 8.81 -50.14
C THR A 509 16.02 9.92 -50.51
N GLU A 510 17.08 9.52 -51.22
CA GLU A 510 17.94 10.23 -52.20
C GLU A 510 19.23 11.00 -51.77
N GLN A 511 20.37 10.28 -51.91
CA GLN A 511 21.72 10.57 -52.50
C GLN A 511 22.13 11.98 -53.05
N PRO A 512 23.43 12.26 -53.37
CA PRO A 512 24.72 11.69 -52.88
C PRO A 512 25.95 12.68 -52.75
N THR A 513 27.11 12.13 -52.34
CA THR A 513 28.55 12.57 -52.53
C THR A 513 29.07 13.72 -51.63
N THR A 514 30.27 13.69 -51.01
CA THR A 514 31.65 13.32 -51.45
C THR A 514 32.59 13.02 -50.25
N GLU A 515 33.59 12.11 -50.44
CA GLU A 515 35.05 12.20 -50.11
C GLU A 515 35.52 13.11 -48.93
N ASP A 516 36.48 12.81 -48.02
CA ASP A 516 37.67 11.95 -48.03
C ASP A 516 38.36 11.96 -46.62
N THR A 517 39.30 11.02 -46.41
CA THR A 517 40.53 11.02 -45.56
C THR A 517 40.55 11.02 -44.01
N THR A 518 40.94 9.85 -43.48
CA THR A 518 42.05 9.53 -42.54
C THR A 518 42.41 10.42 -41.32
N GLN A 519 42.45 9.84 -40.11
CA GLN A 519 43.69 9.46 -39.39
C GLN A 519 43.43 8.94 -37.96
N ASN A 520 44.11 7.84 -37.61
CA ASN A 520 44.28 7.30 -36.26
C ASN A 520 45.09 8.26 -35.37
N ASN A 521 44.78 8.32 -34.08
CA ASN A 521 45.78 8.21 -33.00
C ASN A 521 45.14 8.00 -31.62
N THR A 522 45.57 6.92 -30.98
CA THR A 522 45.46 6.56 -29.57
C THR A 522 46.40 7.41 -28.69
N VAL A 523 45.92 7.93 -27.55
CA VAL A 523 46.77 8.34 -26.40
C VAL A 523 46.02 8.09 -25.08
N GLU A 524 46.69 7.44 -24.14
CA GLU A 524 46.34 7.14 -22.74
C GLU A 524 46.13 8.38 -21.83
N PRO A 525 45.49 8.24 -20.65
CA PRO A 525 45.25 9.34 -19.72
C PRO A 525 46.42 9.51 -18.71
N PRO A 526 46.73 10.74 -18.24
CA PRO A 526 47.68 10.93 -17.15
C PRO A 526 47.00 11.10 -15.78
N THR A 527 47.55 10.41 -14.79
CA THR A 527 47.46 10.66 -13.34
C THR A 527 48.48 11.71 -12.93
N ILE A 528 48.11 12.71 -12.10
CA ILE A 528 49.04 13.47 -11.23
C ILE A 528 48.36 13.86 -9.91
N GLU A 529 49.07 13.61 -8.80
CA GLU A 529 48.78 13.99 -7.42
C GLU A 529 48.95 15.48 -7.10
N GLY A 530 48.13 15.98 -6.17
CA GLY A 530 48.53 16.72 -4.97
C GLY A 530 49.18 18.12 -5.09
N THR A 531 48.42 19.16 -4.75
CA THR A 531 48.92 20.29 -3.94
C THR A 531 47.80 20.88 -3.08
N THR A 532 48.14 21.15 -1.82
CA THR A 532 47.31 21.72 -0.75
C THR A 532 47.24 23.24 -0.83
N GLN A 533 46.04 23.82 -0.71
CA GLN A 533 45.86 25.18 -0.17
C GLN A 533 44.59 25.27 0.67
N ASN A 534 44.78 25.71 1.92
CA ASN A 534 43.76 26.12 2.88
C ASN A 534 42.99 27.33 2.37
N ASN A 535 41.67 27.30 2.47
CA ASN A 535 40.86 28.51 2.59
C ASN A 535 39.75 28.28 3.63
N THR A 536 39.92 28.97 4.76
CA THR A 536 38.93 29.27 5.78
C THR A 536 37.82 30.13 5.18
N ILE A 537 36.56 29.73 5.33
CA ILE A 537 35.38 30.53 5.01
C ILE A 537 34.62 30.81 6.32
N GLU A 538 34.41 32.10 6.58
CA GLU A 538 33.65 32.66 7.71
C GLU A 538 32.12 32.45 7.58
N PRO A 539 31.35 32.51 8.69
CA PRO A 539 29.94 32.11 8.72
C PRO A 539 29.01 33.21 8.18
N ILE A 540 27.99 32.77 7.41
CA ILE A 540 26.92 33.61 6.86
C ILE A 540 25.72 33.60 7.82
N GLU A 541 25.26 34.80 8.19
CA GLU A 541 24.09 35.07 9.05
C GLU A 541 22.74 34.67 8.40
N PRO A 542 21.69 34.39 9.21
CA PRO A 542 20.41 33.90 8.72
C PRO A 542 19.54 34.99 8.07
N ILE A 543 18.97 34.66 6.91
CA ILE A 543 18.03 35.47 6.13
C ILE A 543 16.62 35.28 6.72
N GLY A 544 15.97 36.38 7.13
CA GLY A 544 14.60 36.42 7.66
C GLY A 544 13.50 36.26 6.59
N PRO A 545 12.25 36.05 7.01
CA PRO A 545 11.13 35.71 6.11
C PRO A 545 10.59 36.93 5.33
N PRO A 546 9.95 36.73 4.16
CA PRO A 546 9.51 37.82 3.29
C PRO A 546 8.21 38.48 3.77
N MET A 547 8.16 39.81 3.62
CA MET A 547 7.01 40.65 3.94
C MET A 547 5.86 40.49 2.92
N ALA A 548 4.64 40.40 3.42
CA ALA A 548 3.40 40.48 2.65
C ALA A 548 3.04 41.94 2.34
N GLU A 549 2.77 42.25 1.07
CA GLU A 549 2.24 43.54 0.62
C GLU A 549 0.72 43.61 0.82
N ASN A 550 0.28 44.63 1.55
CA ASN A 550 -1.12 45.01 1.73
C ASN A 550 -1.64 45.75 0.49
N ILE A 551 -2.73 45.25 -0.11
CA ILE A 551 -3.58 46.01 -1.03
C ILE A 551 -4.94 46.24 -0.36
N ILE A 552 -5.22 47.51 -0.06
CA ILE A 552 -6.51 48.04 0.39
C ILE A 552 -7.36 48.38 -0.84
N PRO A 553 -8.68 48.11 -0.81
CA PRO A 553 -9.65 49.00 -1.45
C PRO A 553 -10.58 49.65 -0.42
N SER A 554 -10.71 50.96 -0.56
CA SER A 554 -11.55 51.86 0.22
C SER A 554 -13.00 51.91 -0.28
N ASN A 555 -13.90 52.20 0.68
CA ASN A 555 -15.24 52.79 0.58
C ASN A 555 -16.41 51.85 0.28
N PHE A 556 -17.30 51.68 1.26
CA PHE A 556 -18.73 52.03 1.10
C PHE A 556 -19.37 52.33 2.47
N GLU A 557 -20.15 53.40 2.50
CA GLU A 557 -20.79 54.03 3.66
C GLU A 557 -21.95 53.21 4.25
N GLN A 558 -22.15 53.38 5.57
CA GLN A 558 -23.35 52.98 6.30
C GLN A 558 -24.56 53.85 5.93
N SER A 559 -25.70 53.21 5.69
CA SER A 559 -27.01 53.78 6.04
C SER A 559 -27.93 52.65 6.51
N ILE A 560 -28.08 52.54 7.84
CA ILE A 560 -29.08 51.70 8.49
C ILE A 560 -30.27 52.60 8.81
N THR A 561 -31.44 52.27 8.26
CA THR A 561 -32.73 52.78 8.71
C THR A 561 -33.31 51.88 9.77
N GLU A 562 -33.75 52.50 10.85
CA GLU A 562 -34.53 51.96 11.97
C GLU A 562 -35.81 51.25 11.47
N ASP A 563 -36.19 50.13 12.11
CA ASP A 563 -37.58 49.95 12.51
C ASP A 563 -37.80 48.87 13.59
N SER A 564 -38.56 49.28 14.60
CA SER A 564 -39.44 48.53 15.50
C SER A 564 -38.89 47.70 16.68
N ILE A 565 -39.10 48.33 17.84
CA ILE A 565 -39.21 47.83 19.21
C ILE A 565 -40.50 46.98 19.38
N GLN A 566 -40.46 45.86 20.14
CA GLN A 566 -41.34 45.61 21.31
C GLN A 566 -41.15 44.23 22.00
N ASN A 567 -40.71 44.30 23.26
CA ASN A 567 -41.25 43.68 24.50
C ASN A 567 -41.63 42.19 24.61
N ASN A 568 -40.99 41.49 25.57
CA ASN A 568 -41.56 40.99 26.86
C ASN A 568 -40.49 40.08 27.53
N THR A 569 -39.83 40.41 28.66
CA THR A 569 -40.24 40.22 30.09
C THR A 569 -41.06 38.95 30.33
N ILE A 570 -40.71 38.01 31.22
CA ILE A 570 -40.05 38.04 32.55
C ILE A 570 -39.07 36.87 32.67
#